data_AF-A0A7R8UYQ6-F1
#
_entry.id   AF-A0A7R8UYQ6-F1
#
_cell.length_a   1.000
_cell.length_b   1.000
_cell.length_c   1.000
_cell.angle_alpha   90.00
_cell.angle_beta   90.00
_cell.angle_gamma   90.00
#
_symmetry.space_group_name_H-M   'P 1'
#
loop_
_entity.id
_entity.type
_entity.pdbx_description
1 polymer ?
#
loop_
_entity_poly.entity_id
_entity_poly.type
_entity_poly.pdbx_seq_one_letter_code
_entity_poly.pdbx_strand_id
1 'polypeptide(L)'
;MPRQKFAIADLSCPVLRKLLRDRELRSAGRKPDLVKRLIDSEGSDEIELSDNEIEDNDDDLRQTVSALVENVASIMAAIKNGQVGVPPVPPVPPVPSAVLPQDDDAIAEAHHQRTPFNITAPTHSTAFGDIEPTLRRRNETMTSTRQPTAEYVFQPRDVIGILPTFDPLDDVFPSAEQFIDRIEKLAQVYHWEEYLVLFAAQAKLKGPAKRWIDGLQTTFATWEEFSKALIADFPSRFTTEDMRQRLDSSRRAHNETTEEYFFRVCAMGQRSCITYDEGFV
;
A
#
# COMPACT_ATOMS: atom_id res chain seq x y z
N MET A 1 18.78 42.67 -7.13
CA MET A 1 18.18 41.45 -6.55
C MET A 1 19.30 40.62 -5.97
N PRO A 2 19.16 40.07 -4.75
CA PRO A 2 20.16 39.15 -4.21
C PRO A 2 20.22 37.92 -5.13
N ARG A 3 21.42 37.56 -5.59
CA ARG A 3 21.68 36.27 -6.23
C ARG A 3 22.20 35.34 -5.16
N GLN A 4 21.58 34.18 -5.04
CA GLN A 4 22.00 33.16 -4.08
C GLN A 4 22.61 31.99 -4.85
N LYS A 5 23.66 31.42 -4.27
CA LYS A 5 24.31 30.24 -4.82
C LYS A 5 23.53 29.00 -4.39
N PHE A 6 23.18 28.18 -5.36
CA PHE A 6 22.51 26.90 -5.14
C PHE A 6 23.38 25.78 -5.69
N ALA A 7 23.46 24.68 -4.94
CA ALA A 7 24.00 23.45 -5.48
C ALA A 7 23.03 22.93 -6.56
N ILE A 8 23.54 22.61 -7.75
CA ILE A 8 22.72 22.18 -8.89
C ILE A 8 21.93 20.90 -8.55
N ALA A 9 22.46 20.04 -7.68
CA ALA A 9 21.79 18.82 -7.24
C ALA A 9 20.50 19.08 -6.43
N ASP A 10 20.42 20.20 -5.73
CA ASP A 10 19.31 20.55 -4.84
C ASP A 10 18.14 21.20 -5.59
N LEU A 11 18.36 21.61 -6.84
CA LEU A 11 17.32 22.21 -7.67
C LEU A 11 16.21 21.20 -8.03
N SER A 12 14.99 21.71 -8.19
CA SER A 12 13.83 20.93 -8.62
C SER A 12 13.97 20.50 -10.10
N CYS A 13 13.35 19.36 -10.48
CA CYS A 13 13.36 18.89 -11.86
C CYS A 13 12.82 19.94 -12.87
N PRO A 14 11.74 20.69 -12.57
CA PRO A 14 11.27 21.78 -13.42
C PRO A 14 12.32 22.87 -13.64
N VAL A 15 12.94 23.37 -12.57
CA VAL A 15 13.99 24.40 -12.63
C VAL A 15 15.19 23.91 -13.45
N LEU A 16 15.66 22.67 -13.21
CA LEU A 16 16.73 22.07 -14.01
C LEU A 16 16.39 22.01 -15.50
N ARG A 17 15.16 21.65 -15.87
CA ARG A 17 14.72 21.60 -17.27
C ARG A 17 14.61 22.99 -17.89
N LYS A 18 14.19 24.00 -17.13
CA LYS A 18 14.14 25.40 -17.55
C LYS A 18 15.56 25.89 -17.85
N LEU A 19 16.49 25.75 -16.90
CA LEU A 19 17.89 26.13 -17.08
C LEU A 19 18.58 25.42 -18.25
N LEU A 20 18.26 24.14 -18.47
CA LEU A 20 18.76 23.41 -19.63
C LEU A 20 18.16 23.94 -20.94
N ARG A 21 16.86 24.27 -20.99
CA ARG A 21 16.23 24.86 -22.18
C ARG A 21 16.80 26.25 -22.51
N ASP A 22 17.01 27.07 -21.48
CA ASP A 22 17.56 28.42 -21.62
C ASP A 22 18.99 28.40 -22.19
N ARG A 23 19.68 27.26 -22.05
CA ARG A 23 21.02 27.00 -22.59
C ARG A 23 21.03 26.15 -23.86
N GLU A 24 19.85 25.93 -24.46
CA GLU A 24 19.66 25.09 -25.64
C GLU A 24 20.16 23.64 -25.47
N LEU A 25 20.22 23.17 -24.22
CA LEU A 25 20.62 21.81 -23.87
C LEU A 25 19.41 20.88 -23.83
N ARG A 26 19.66 19.59 -24.05
CA ARG A 26 18.61 18.56 -23.98
C ARG A 26 18.00 18.52 -22.57
N SER A 27 16.69 18.74 -22.46
CA SER A 27 15.93 18.75 -21.20
C SER A 27 15.23 17.42 -20.84
N ALA A 28 15.42 16.37 -21.65
CA ALA A 28 14.83 15.05 -21.42
C ALA A 28 15.74 14.13 -20.60
N GLY A 29 15.20 13.37 -19.65
CA GLY A 29 15.97 12.42 -18.83
C GLY A 29 15.53 12.39 -17.37
N ARG A 30 16.21 11.57 -16.56
CA ARG A 30 16.02 11.52 -15.10
C ARG A 30 16.78 12.68 -14.44
N LYS A 31 16.39 13.08 -13.23
CA LYS A 31 17.06 14.15 -12.45
C LYS A 31 18.60 14.10 -12.49
N PRO A 32 19.27 12.96 -12.22
CA PRO A 32 20.74 12.91 -12.23
C PRO A 32 21.34 13.23 -13.60
N ASP A 33 20.67 12.85 -14.70
CA ASP A 33 21.15 13.15 -16.05
C ASP A 33 21.06 14.64 -16.37
N LEU A 34 20.03 15.32 -15.85
CA LEU A 34 19.83 16.76 -15.99
C LEU A 34 20.88 17.54 -15.18
N VAL A 35 21.10 17.13 -13.93
CA VAL A 35 22.12 17.70 -13.04
C VAL A 35 23.50 17.58 -13.68
N LYS A 36 23.88 16.37 -14.13
CA LYS A 36 25.18 16.13 -14.76
C LYS A 36 25.41 17.03 -15.98
N ARG A 37 24.42 17.14 -16.88
CA ARG A 37 24.54 17.99 -18.07
C ARG A 37 24.70 19.46 -17.72
N LEU A 38 24.00 19.92 -16.69
CA LEU A 38 24.09 21.32 -16.27
C LEU A 38 25.47 21.60 -15.65
N ILE A 39 25.98 20.68 -14.83
CA ILE A 39 27.35 20.74 -14.28
C ILE A 39 28.39 20.74 -15.40
N ASP A 40 28.27 19.83 -16.37
CA ASP A 40 29.18 19.73 -17.52
C ASP A 40 29.19 21.03 -18.35
N SER A 41 28.06 21.74 -18.42
CA SER A 41 27.94 23.03 -19.13
C SER A 41 28.50 24.22 -18.36
N GLU A 42 28.34 24.24 -17.04
CA GLU A 42 28.78 25.36 -16.18
C GLU A 42 30.23 25.24 -15.75
N GLY A 43 30.78 24.02 -15.77
CA GLY A 43 32.08 23.72 -15.19
C GLY A 43 32.11 23.86 -13.66
N SER A 44 30.95 23.97 -13.01
CA SER A 44 30.80 24.06 -11.56
C SER A 44 29.52 23.34 -11.13
N ASP A 45 29.53 22.86 -9.89
CA ASP A 45 28.41 22.25 -9.18
C ASP A 45 27.48 23.28 -8.52
N GLU A 46 27.87 24.55 -8.53
CA GLU A 46 27.09 25.68 -8.03
C GLU A 46 26.60 26.59 -9.16
N ILE A 47 25.37 27.08 -9.03
CA ILE A 47 24.81 28.09 -9.94
C ILE A 47 24.21 29.25 -9.14
N GLU A 48 24.43 30.47 -9.62
CA GLU A 48 23.84 31.68 -9.06
C GLU A 48 22.48 31.93 -9.70
N LEU A 49 21.42 31.77 -8.92
CA LEU A 49 20.05 32.04 -9.33
C LEU A 49 19.48 33.18 -8.50
N SER A 50 18.62 33.98 -9.13
CA SER A 50 17.74 34.91 -8.45
C SER A 50 16.45 34.21 -8.01
N ASP A 51 15.81 34.71 -6.95
CA ASP A 51 14.57 34.10 -6.42
C ASP A 51 13.47 33.93 -7.49
N ASN A 52 13.40 34.85 -8.47
CA ASN A 52 12.46 34.78 -9.60
C ASN A 52 12.76 33.63 -10.58
N GLU A 53 13.99 33.12 -10.63
CA GLU A 53 14.36 32.00 -11.51
C GLU A 53 13.97 30.64 -10.89
N ILE A 54 13.80 30.62 -9.56
CA ILE A 54 13.46 29.44 -8.74
C ILE A 54 11.94 29.25 -8.65
N GLU A 55 11.15 30.31 -8.84
CA GLU A 55 9.70 30.20 -8.89
C GLU A 55 9.28 29.21 -10.00
N ASP A 56 8.75 28.08 -9.54
CA ASP A 56 8.07 27.09 -10.36
C ASP A 56 6.89 27.82 -11.04
N ASN A 57 7.00 28.07 -12.34
CA ASN A 57 5.93 28.69 -13.09
C ASN A 57 4.81 27.64 -13.27
N ASP A 58 3.96 27.52 -12.25
CA ASP A 58 2.70 26.77 -12.20
C ASP A 58 1.70 27.19 -13.29
N ASP A 59 2.04 28.19 -14.11
CA ASP A 59 1.23 28.72 -15.20
C ASP A 59 0.87 27.66 -16.24
N ASP A 60 1.76 26.72 -16.57
CA ASP A 60 1.46 25.65 -17.52
C ASP A 60 0.42 24.65 -16.95
N LEU A 61 0.49 24.38 -15.65
CA LEU A 61 -0.47 23.50 -14.97
C LEU A 61 -1.81 24.22 -14.75
N ARG A 62 -1.78 25.52 -14.43
CA ARG A 62 -2.97 26.37 -14.33
C ARG A 62 -3.68 26.52 -15.67
N GLN A 63 -2.93 26.69 -16.77
CA GLN A 63 -3.50 26.85 -18.10
C GLN A 63 -4.11 25.53 -18.60
N THR A 64 -3.48 24.39 -18.33
CA THR A 64 -4.05 23.07 -18.64
C THR A 64 -5.28 22.74 -17.80
N VAL A 65 -5.26 23.04 -16.50
CA VAL A 65 -6.43 22.87 -15.62
C VAL A 65 -7.58 23.80 -16.05
N SER A 66 -7.29 25.05 -16.40
CA SER A 66 -8.29 26.00 -16.90
C SER A 66 -8.96 25.51 -18.19
N ALA A 67 -8.16 25.02 -19.15
CA ALA A 67 -8.69 24.44 -20.39
C ALA A 67 -9.56 23.19 -20.12
N LEU A 68 -9.20 22.37 -19.12
CA LEU A 68 -9.99 21.21 -18.74
C LEU A 68 -11.33 21.61 -18.11
N VAL A 69 -11.32 22.64 -17.25
CA VAL A 69 -12.52 23.17 -16.59
C VAL A 69 -13.50 23.76 -17.62
N GLU A 70 -13.01 24.48 -18.63
CA GLU A 70 -13.84 24.99 -19.73
C GLU A 70 -14.47 23.85 -20.56
N ASN A 71 -13.70 22.80 -20.86
CA ASN A 71 -14.21 21.63 -21.57
C ASN A 71 -15.30 20.90 -20.77
N VAL A 72 -15.12 20.74 -19.46
CA VAL A 72 -16.13 20.12 -18.58
C VAL A 72 -17.37 20.99 -18.46
N ALA A 73 -17.22 22.32 -18.34
CA ALA A 73 -18.34 23.25 -18.31
C ALA A 73 -19.15 23.21 -19.62
N SER A 74 -18.47 23.10 -20.77
CA SER A 74 -19.10 22.95 -22.08
C SER A 74 -19.88 21.63 -22.20
N ILE A 75 -19.31 20.51 -21.74
CA ILE A 75 -19.99 19.20 -21.73
C ILE A 75 -21.22 19.24 -20.81
N MET A 76 -21.11 19.85 -19.62
CA MET A 76 -22.25 19.98 -18.70
C MET A 76 -23.34 20.90 -19.26
N ALA A 77 -22.99 21.95 -19.99
CA ALA A 77 -23.95 22.80 -20.69
C ALA A 77 -24.67 22.05 -21.83
N ALA A 78 -23.95 21.20 -22.58
CA ALA A 78 -24.51 20.39 -23.66
C ALA A 78 -25.50 19.32 -23.12
N ILE A 79 -25.20 18.69 -21.98
CA ILE A 79 -26.08 17.72 -21.33
C ILE A 79 -27.36 18.41 -20.82
N LYS A 80 -27.26 19.64 -20.30
CA LYS A 80 -28.41 20.41 -19.81
C LYS A 80 -29.36 20.87 -20.91
N ASN A 81 -28.88 20.95 -22.16
CA ASN A 81 -29.66 21.40 -23.33
C ASN A 81 -30.21 20.25 -24.20
N GLY A 82 -30.04 18.98 -23.80
CA GLY A 82 -30.76 17.85 -24.41
C GLY A 82 -30.37 17.49 -25.85
N GLN A 83 -29.21 17.90 -26.36
CA GLN A 83 -28.70 17.44 -27.66
C GLN A 83 -27.70 16.29 -27.48
N VAL A 84 -28.21 15.05 -27.44
CA VAL A 84 -27.42 13.86 -27.80
C VAL A 84 -28.17 13.13 -28.92
N GLY A 85 -27.82 13.47 -30.16
CA GLY A 85 -28.16 12.64 -31.32
C GLY A 85 -27.25 11.42 -31.31
N VAL A 86 -27.82 10.25 -31.04
CA VAL A 86 -27.15 8.95 -31.23
C VAL A 86 -26.97 8.74 -32.74
N PRO A 87 -25.76 8.56 -33.27
CA PRO A 87 -25.58 8.15 -34.66
C PRO A 87 -26.14 6.72 -34.86
N PRO A 88 -26.81 6.42 -35.99
CA PRO A 88 -27.52 5.17 -36.18
C PRO A 88 -26.55 3.98 -36.25
N VAL A 89 -26.78 3.00 -35.38
CA VAL A 89 -26.09 1.69 -35.39
C VAL A 89 -26.61 0.86 -36.58
N PRO A 90 -25.73 0.34 -37.46
CA PRO A 90 -26.17 -0.56 -38.54
C PRO A 90 -26.66 -1.91 -37.98
N PRO A 91 -27.66 -2.55 -38.63
CA PRO A 91 -28.30 -3.77 -38.12
C PRO A 91 -27.34 -4.96 -38.14
N VAL A 92 -27.19 -5.62 -36.99
CA VAL A 92 -26.45 -6.87 -36.83
C VAL A 92 -27.34 -8.04 -37.33
N PRO A 93 -26.80 -8.97 -38.15
CA PRO A 93 -27.54 -10.14 -38.63
C PRO A 93 -27.81 -11.18 -37.51
N PRO A 94 -28.88 -11.99 -37.63
CA PRO A 94 -29.29 -12.92 -36.59
C PRO A 94 -28.32 -14.11 -36.48
N VAL A 95 -27.88 -14.39 -35.25
CA VAL A 95 -27.12 -15.60 -34.90
C VAL A 95 -28.10 -16.75 -34.65
N PRO A 96 -27.88 -17.95 -35.23
CA PRO A 96 -28.77 -19.09 -35.07
C PRO A 96 -28.68 -19.74 -33.68
N SER A 97 -29.85 -20.19 -33.22
CA SER A 97 -30.11 -20.88 -31.96
C SER A 97 -29.20 -22.09 -31.71
N ALA A 98 -28.58 -22.13 -30.54
CA ALA A 98 -27.96 -23.34 -29.98
C ALA A 98 -28.56 -23.63 -28.59
N VAL A 99 -29.57 -24.49 -28.63
CA VAL A 99 -29.90 -25.58 -27.69
C VAL A 99 -29.28 -25.53 -26.28
N LEU A 100 -30.15 -25.30 -25.30
CA LEU A 100 -30.00 -25.67 -23.89
C LEU A 100 -29.92 -27.20 -23.73
N PRO A 101 -29.19 -27.68 -22.71
CA PRO A 101 -29.69 -28.77 -21.88
C PRO A 101 -30.05 -28.25 -20.49
N GLN A 102 -31.31 -28.47 -20.13
CA GLN A 102 -31.77 -28.54 -18.75
C GLN A 102 -31.21 -29.82 -18.13
N ASP A 103 -30.83 -29.77 -16.86
CA ASP A 103 -31.14 -30.84 -15.92
C ASP A 103 -31.34 -30.21 -14.53
N ASP A 104 -32.56 -30.43 -14.04
CA ASP A 104 -33.00 -30.23 -12.67
C ASP A 104 -32.33 -31.27 -11.76
N ASP A 105 -31.93 -30.89 -10.55
CA ASP A 105 -32.30 -31.64 -9.35
C ASP A 105 -32.04 -30.86 -8.07
N ALA A 106 -33.07 -30.86 -7.22
CA ALA A 106 -33.13 -30.28 -5.88
C ALA A 106 -32.22 -31.05 -4.88
N ILE A 107 -31.91 -30.55 -3.68
CA ILE A 107 -32.71 -30.75 -2.46
C ILE A 107 -32.01 -30.10 -1.24
N ALA A 108 -32.86 -29.55 -0.35
CA ALA A 108 -32.78 -29.39 1.12
C ALA A 108 -31.87 -28.36 1.82
N GLU A 109 -32.55 -27.36 2.38
CA GLU A 109 -32.69 -27.11 3.84
C GLU A 109 -31.69 -27.76 4.80
N ALA A 110 -30.97 -26.92 5.55
CA ALA A 110 -30.72 -27.14 6.98
C ALA A 110 -30.43 -25.82 7.70
N HIS A 111 -31.43 -25.31 8.44
CA HIS A 111 -31.22 -24.48 9.62
C HIS A 111 -30.41 -25.29 10.65
N HIS A 112 -29.40 -24.71 11.31
CA HIS A 112 -29.08 -24.94 12.74
C HIS A 112 -28.12 -23.86 13.27
N GLN A 113 -28.41 -23.42 14.49
CA GLN A 113 -27.74 -22.44 15.33
C GLN A 113 -26.37 -22.93 15.85
N ARG A 114 -25.44 -22.00 16.14
CA ARG A 114 -24.36 -22.09 17.17
C ARG A 114 -23.63 -20.73 17.24
N THR A 115 -24.02 -19.82 18.15
CA THR A 115 -23.47 -19.52 19.50
C THR A 115 -22.05 -18.90 19.54
N PRO A 116 -21.84 -17.87 20.40
CA PRO A 116 -20.67 -16.98 20.40
C PRO A 116 -19.44 -17.53 21.15
N PHE A 117 -18.29 -16.88 20.86
CA PHE A 117 -17.00 -17.01 21.52
C PHE A 117 -17.13 -17.12 23.05
N ASN A 118 -16.66 -18.24 23.60
CA ASN A 118 -16.48 -18.42 25.03
C ASN A 118 -15.00 -18.57 25.36
N ILE A 119 -14.60 -17.85 26.40
CA ILE A 119 -13.25 -17.73 26.95
C ILE A 119 -12.98 -18.96 27.82
N THR A 120 -11.90 -19.69 27.58
CA THR A 120 -11.30 -20.54 28.62
C THR A 120 -9.80 -20.73 28.35
N ALA A 121 -8.97 -20.21 29.25
CA ALA A 121 -7.54 -20.49 29.33
C ALA A 121 -7.31 -21.92 29.86
N PRO A 122 -6.38 -22.69 29.30
CA PRO A 122 -5.96 -23.94 29.92
C PRO A 122 -4.80 -23.70 30.91
N THR A 123 -5.12 -23.80 32.20
CA THR A 123 -4.18 -24.21 33.24
C THR A 123 -3.73 -25.65 32.99
N HIS A 124 -2.43 -25.88 32.77
CA HIS A 124 -1.82 -27.18 33.00
C HIS A 124 -0.60 -27.04 33.91
N SER A 125 -0.84 -27.44 35.16
CA SER A 125 0.15 -27.83 36.14
C SER A 125 0.53 -29.29 35.88
N THR A 126 1.81 -29.56 35.58
CA THR A 126 2.42 -30.88 35.80
C THR A 126 3.86 -30.69 36.26
N ALA A 127 4.16 -31.36 37.37
CA ALA A 127 5.41 -31.37 38.13
C ALA A 127 6.49 -32.28 37.51
N PHE A 128 7.63 -32.34 38.23
CA PHE A 128 8.91 -33.07 38.03
C PHE A 128 10.02 -32.20 37.40
N GLY A 129 11.19 -31.98 38.00
CA GLY A 129 11.78 -32.43 39.26
C GLY A 129 13.21 -31.89 39.36
N ASP A 130 13.58 -31.45 40.57
CA ASP A 130 14.91 -31.34 41.19
C ASP A 130 16.16 -31.16 40.32
N ILE A 131 16.81 -29.98 40.41
CA ILE A 131 18.23 -29.85 40.84
C ILE A 131 18.42 -28.48 41.54
N GLU A 132 18.57 -28.49 42.86
CA GLU A 132 19.08 -27.36 43.66
C GLU A 132 20.61 -27.28 43.55
N PRO A 133 21.23 -26.09 43.69
CA PRO A 133 21.91 -25.88 44.96
C PRO A 133 21.79 -24.44 45.51
N THR A 134 21.20 -24.34 46.70
CA THR A 134 21.72 -23.64 47.88
C THR A 134 22.37 -22.27 47.67
N LEU A 135 21.58 -21.21 47.85
CA LEU A 135 22.04 -20.03 48.59
C LEU A 135 20.92 -19.54 49.54
N ARG A 136 21.15 -19.81 50.83
CA ARG A 136 20.38 -19.27 51.96
C ARG A 136 20.59 -17.76 52.10
N ARG A 137 19.51 -17.11 52.58
CA ARG A 137 19.47 -15.86 53.38
C ARG A 137 19.48 -14.60 52.48
N ARG A 138 18.52 -13.68 52.54
CA ARG A 138 17.88 -13.09 53.72
C ARG A 138 16.59 -12.37 53.28
N ASN A 139 15.54 -12.62 54.03
CA ASN A 139 14.26 -11.96 54.06
C ASN A 139 14.42 -10.50 54.52
N GLU A 140 14.18 -9.55 53.62
CA GLU A 140 13.96 -8.14 53.96
C GLU A 140 12.65 -7.67 53.30
N THR A 141 11.70 -7.37 54.18
CA THR A 141 10.44 -6.69 53.92
C THR A 141 10.73 -5.30 53.37
N MET A 142 10.57 -5.10 52.07
CA MET A 142 10.45 -3.78 51.48
C MET A 142 9.12 -3.69 50.73
N THR A 143 8.28 -2.82 51.28
CA THR A 143 7.09 -2.22 50.71
C THR A 143 7.37 -1.87 49.24
N SER A 144 6.91 -2.72 48.32
CA SER A 144 7.03 -2.48 46.89
C SER A 144 6.07 -1.35 46.54
N THR A 145 6.61 -0.13 46.55
CA THR A 145 6.02 1.03 45.89
C THR A 145 5.69 0.60 44.46
N ARG A 146 4.40 0.40 44.18
CA ARG A 146 3.85 0.29 42.83
C ARG A 146 4.40 1.46 42.01
N GLN A 147 5.42 1.22 41.19
CA GLN A 147 5.76 2.13 40.11
C GLN A 147 4.54 2.18 39.19
N PRO A 148 4.05 3.36 38.80
CA PRO A 148 3.16 3.45 37.65
C PRO A 148 3.99 3.01 36.45
N THR A 149 3.72 1.82 35.92
CA THR A 149 4.10 1.49 34.55
C THR A 149 3.45 2.56 33.70
N ALA A 150 4.22 3.52 33.20
CA ALA A 150 3.72 4.46 32.21
C ALA A 150 3.24 3.61 31.03
N GLU A 151 1.93 3.39 30.95
CA GLU A 151 1.31 2.83 29.75
C GLU A 151 1.73 3.76 28.62
N TYR A 152 2.63 3.27 27.77
CA TYR A 152 3.09 4.04 26.64
C TYR A 152 1.90 4.17 25.68
N VAL A 153 1.23 5.31 25.74
CA VAL A 153 0.12 5.62 24.85
C VAL A 153 0.71 5.93 23.48
N PHE A 154 0.60 4.98 22.56
CA PHE A 154 1.01 5.19 21.17
C PHE A 154 0.14 6.26 20.53
N GLN A 155 0.77 7.28 19.93
CA GLN A 155 0.01 8.23 19.12
C GLN A 155 -0.28 7.62 17.74
N PRO A 156 -1.36 8.03 17.06
CA PRO A 156 -1.68 7.54 15.72
C PRO A 156 -0.53 7.70 14.71
N ARG A 157 0.30 8.74 14.85
CA ARG A 157 1.47 8.96 14.00
C ARG A 157 2.55 7.89 14.18
N ASP A 158 2.75 7.42 15.41
CA ASP A 158 3.76 6.41 15.72
C ASP A 158 3.39 5.07 15.09
N VAL A 159 2.12 4.70 15.20
CA VAL A 159 1.59 3.47 14.61
C VAL A 159 1.61 3.54 13.08
N ILE A 160 1.21 4.67 12.50
CA ILE A 160 1.39 4.89 11.06
C ILE A 160 2.87 4.79 10.69
N GLY A 161 3.84 5.24 11.49
CA GLY A 161 5.26 5.06 11.18
C GLY A 161 5.68 3.60 11.01
N ILE A 162 5.11 2.71 11.81
CA ILE A 162 5.49 1.30 11.92
C ILE A 162 4.78 0.41 10.88
N LEU A 163 3.56 0.78 10.49
CA LEU A 163 2.75 -0.06 9.61
C LEU A 163 3.32 -0.14 8.17
N PRO A 164 3.29 -1.33 7.54
CA PRO A 164 3.61 -1.47 6.13
C PRO A 164 2.62 -0.68 5.28
N THR A 165 3.03 -0.31 4.06
CA THR A 165 2.12 0.30 3.08
C THR A 165 1.49 -0.78 2.22
N PHE A 166 0.26 -0.57 1.76
CA PHE A 166 -0.44 -1.49 0.87
C PHE A 166 -0.84 -0.80 -0.43
N ASP A 167 -0.46 -1.40 -1.57
CA ASP A 167 -0.91 -1.01 -2.90
C ASP A 167 -1.26 -2.27 -3.71
N PRO A 168 -2.52 -2.44 -4.15
CA PRO A 168 -2.98 -3.64 -4.84
C PRO A 168 -2.47 -3.76 -6.29
N LEU A 169 -1.84 -2.73 -6.87
CA LEU A 169 -1.32 -2.78 -8.25
C LEU A 169 0.19 -3.04 -8.33
N ASP A 170 0.89 -3.01 -7.22
CA ASP A 170 2.33 -3.17 -7.20
C ASP A 170 2.69 -4.52 -6.55
N ASP A 171 3.21 -5.41 -7.40
CA ASP A 171 3.64 -6.77 -7.05
C ASP A 171 4.73 -6.81 -5.96
N VAL A 172 5.37 -5.68 -5.66
CA VAL A 172 6.35 -5.55 -4.57
C VAL A 172 5.66 -5.58 -3.21
N PHE A 173 4.43 -5.08 -3.08
CA PHE A 173 3.71 -5.00 -1.82
C PHE A 173 3.08 -6.35 -1.39
N PRO A 174 2.80 -6.54 -0.10
CA PRO A 174 2.09 -7.72 0.39
C PRO A 174 0.67 -7.80 -0.20
N SER A 175 0.13 -9.02 -0.33
CA SER A 175 -1.31 -9.22 -0.62
C SER A 175 -2.19 -8.64 0.50
N ALA A 176 -3.49 -8.46 0.24
CA ALA A 176 -4.41 -7.95 1.27
C ALA A 176 -4.40 -8.80 2.54
N GLU A 177 -4.40 -10.13 2.38
CA GLU A 177 -4.25 -11.10 3.48
C GLU A 177 -2.94 -10.92 4.24
N GLN A 178 -1.80 -10.86 3.54
CA GLN A 178 -0.49 -10.68 4.16
C GLN A 178 -0.35 -9.31 4.85
N PHE A 179 -1.03 -8.29 4.32
CA PHE A 179 -1.07 -6.96 4.91
C PHE A 179 -1.86 -6.98 6.23
N ILE A 180 -3.04 -7.60 6.24
CA ILE A 180 -3.87 -7.77 7.44
C ILE A 180 -3.12 -8.59 8.49
N ASP A 181 -2.58 -9.75 8.13
CA ASP A 181 -1.80 -10.61 9.03
C ASP A 181 -0.66 -9.86 9.72
N ARG A 182 0.05 -9.00 8.97
CA ARG A 182 1.16 -8.22 9.52
C ARG A 182 0.66 -7.16 10.50
N ILE A 183 -0.44 -6.49 10.18
CA ILE A 183 -1.06 -5.50 11.07
C ILE A 183 -1.52 -6.18 12.35
N GLU A 184 -2.19 -7.34 12.26
CA GLU A 184 -2.68 -8.08 13.42
C GLU A 184 -1.55 -8.55 14.33
N LYS A 185 -0.46 -9.09 13.75
CA LYS A 185 0.75 -9.45 14.50
C LYS A 185 1.36 -8.25 15.21
N LEU A 186 1.43 -7.08 14.55
CA LEU A 186 1.95 -5.85 15.17
C LEU A 186 1.02 -5.33 16.27
N ALA A 187 -0.29 -5.31 16.01
CA ALA A 187 -1.28 -4.89 16.99
C ALA A 187 -1.25 -5.79 18.24
N GLN A 188 -1.03 -7.09 18.07
CA GLN A 188 -0.89 -8.04 19.18
C GLN A 188 0.39 -7.79 19.99
N VAL A 189 1.52 -7.54 19.33
CA VAL A 189 2.82 -7.31 19.99
C VAL A 189 2.84 -6.00 20.78
N TYR A 190 2.23 -4.94 20.24
CA TYR A 190 2.24 -3.61 20.85
C TYR A 190 0.95 -3.28 21.63
N HIS A 191 0.02 -4.23 21.72
CA HIS A 191 -1.29 -4.07 22.37
C HIS A 191 -2.04 -2.82 21.88
N TRP A 192 -2.12 -2.63 20.57
CA TRP A 192 -2.82 -1.48 20.00
C TRP A 192 -4.34 -1.62 20.11
N GLU A 193 -4.97 -0.49 20.42
CA GLU A 193 -6.43 -0.36 20.43
C GLU A 193 -7.00 -0.45 19.01
N GLU A 194 -8.14 -1.12 18.86
CA GLU A 194 -8.76 -1.43 17.57
C GLU A 194 -9.03 -0.19 16.71
N TYR A 195 -9.55 0.88 17.32
CA TYR A 195 -9.84 2.14 16.62
C TYR A 195 -8.58 2.76 16.01
N LEU A 196 -7.44 2.60 16.68
CA LEU A 196 -6.17 3.16 16.29
C LEU A 196 -5.55 2.34 15.14
N VAL A 197 -5.68 1.01 15.21
CA VAL A 197 -5.30 0.09 14.13
C VAL A 197 -6.10 0.40 12.87
N LEU A 198 -7.42 0.55 12.99
CA LEU A 198 -8.30 0.86 11.87
C LEU A 198 -7.92 2.19 11.19
N PHE A 199 -7.74 3.25 11.98
CA PHE A 199 -7.30 4.55 11.47
C PHE A 199 -5.94 4.48 10.78
N ALA A 200 -4.96 3.80 11.39
CA ALA A 200 -3.62 3.71 10.84
C ALA A 200 -3.55 2.84 9.58
N ALA A 201 -4.34 1.77 9.51
CA ALA A 201 -4.44 0.90 8.34
C ALA A 201 -5.03 1.66 7.13
N GLN A 202 -6.11 2.43 7.34
CA GLN A 202 -6.70 3.27 6.30
C GLN A 202 -5.70 4.29 5.76
N ALA A 203 -4.90 4.91 6.65
CA ALA A 203 -3.85 5.86 6.26
C ALA A 203 -2.70 5.22 5.44
N LYS A 204 -2.57 3.89 5.47
CA LYS A 204 -1.52 3.13 4.78
C LYS A 204 -1.92 2.54 3.43
N LEU A 205 -3.18 2.70 3.04
CA LEU A 205 -3.65 2.34 1.71
C LEU A 205 -3.12 3.35 0.68
N LYS A 206 -2.67 2.83 -0.46
CA LYS A 206 -2.23 3.61 -1.63
C LYS A 206 -2.93 3.15 -2.90
N GLY A 207 -2.81 3.98 -3.94
CA GLY A 207 -3.30 3.65 -5.27
C GLY A 207 -4.82 3.38 -5.28
N PRO A 208 -5.28 2.29 -5.91
CA PRO A 208 -6.70 1.94 -5.95
C PRO A 208 -7.31 1.63 -4.59
N ALA A 209 -6.54 1.06 -3.65
CA ALA A 209 -7.05 0.79 -2.30
C ALA A 209 -7.38 2.09 -1.55
N LYS A 210 -6.62 3.16 -1.78
CA LYS A 210 -6.95 4.48 -1.24
C LYS A 210 -8.23 5.05 -1.87
N ARG A 211 -8.38 4.94 -3.18
CA ARG A 211 -9.62 5.40 -3.86
C ARG A 211 -10.84 4.60 -3.44
N TRP A 212 -10.64 3.31 -3.16
CA TRP A 212 -11.68 2.44 -2.65
C TRP A 212 -12.19 2.92 -1.30
N ILE A 213 -11.31 3.15 -0.31
CA ILE A 213 -11.73 3.67 1.00
C ILE A 213 -12.34 5.09 0.90
N ASP A 214 -11.76 5.97 0.07
CA ASP A 214 -12.27 7.34 -0.14
C ASP A 214 -13.64 7.36 -0.85
N GLY A 215 -13.97 6.30 -1.61
CA GLY A 215 -15.23 6.16 -2.34
C GLY A 215 -16.37 5.57 -1.50
N LEU A 216 -16.06 4.99 -0.32
CA LEU A 216 -17.07 4.44 0.57
C LEU A 216 -17.79 5.57 1.32
N GLN A 217 -19.13 5.57 1.26
CA GLN A 217 -19.97 6.53 1.99
C GLN A 217 -20.09 6.18 3.49
N THR A 218 -19.74 4.95 3.86
CA THR A 218 -19.84 4.42 5.22
C THR A 218 -18.45 4.10 5.75
N THR A 219 -18.15 4.57 6.97
CA THR A 219 -16.94 4.19 7.69
C THR A 219 -17.15 2.83 8.35
N PHE A 220 -16.13 1.98 8.33
CA PHE A 220 -16.15 0.71 9.06
C PHE A 220 -16.17 0.96 10.57
N ALA A 221 -16.98 0.21 11.30
CA ALA A 221 -17.09 0.35 12.76
C ALA A 221 -16.08 -0.52 13.50
N THR A 222 -15.68 -1.65 12.90
CA THR A 222 -14.75 -2.62 13.49
C THR A 222 -13.63 -2.97 12.52
N TRP A 223 -12.52 -3.47 13.07
CA TRP A 223 -11.41 -4.02 12.30
C TRP A 223 -11.84 -5.22 11.47
N GLU A 224 -12.71 -6.08 12.02
CA GLU A 224 -13.19 -7.30 11.36
C GLU A 224 -13.99 -7.00 10.08
N GLU A 225 -14.83 -5.96 10.11
CA GLU A 225 -15.57 -5.53 8.91
C GLU A 225 -14.61 -5.01 7.84
N PHE A 226 -13.63 -4.20 8.24
CA PHE A 226 -12.63 -3.65 7.34
C PHE A 226 -11.76 -4.74 6.71
N SER A 227 -11.26 -5.69 7.50
CA SER A 227 -10.37 -6.75 7.02
C SER A 227 -11.09 -7.67 6.02
N LYS A 228 -12.33 -8.06 6.30
CA LYS A 228 -13.17 -8.86 5.39
C LYS A 228 -13.47 -8.10 4.09
N ALA A 229 -13.85 -6.83 4.18
CA ALA A 229 -14.13 -6.02 3.00
C ALA A 229 -12.87 -5.84 2.13
N LEU A 230 -11.72 -5.61 2.76
CA LEU A 230 -10.45 -5.44 2.05
C LEU A 230 -10.03 -6.72 1.30
N ILE A 231 -10.18 -7.90 1.92
CA ILE A 231 -9.88 -9.19 1.25
C ILE A 231 -10.89 -9.47 0.13
N ALA A 232 -12.16 -9.17 0.34
CA ALA A 232 -13.21 -9.38 -0.66
C ALA A 232 -12.99 -8.55 -1.93
N ASP A 233 -12.61 -7.27 -1.77
CA ASP A 233 -12.40 -6.37 -2.90
C ASP A 233 -10.99 -6.49 -3.51
N PHE A 234 -10.02 -6.98 -2.74
CA PHE A 234 -8.65 -7.22 -3.19
C PHE A 234 -8.17 -8.65 -2.90
N PRO A 235 -8.77 -9.67 -3.54
CA PRO A 235 -8.35 -11.05 -3.35
C PRO A 235 -6.91 -11.26 -3.83
N SER A 236 -6.19 -12.21 -3.22
CA SER A 236 -4.85 -12.58 -3.65
C SER A 236 -4.89 -13.02 -5.12
N ARG A 237 -4.21 -12.27 -5.99
CA ARG A 237 -4.16 -12.54 -7.44
C ARG A 237 -3.30 -13.75 -7.81
N PHE A 238 -2.55 -14.29 -6.85
CA PHE A 238 -1.58 -15.35 -7.10
C PHE A 238 -1.79 -16.49 -6.11
N THR A 239 -2.01 -17.67 -6.65
CA THR A 239 -2.00 -18.94 -5.91
C THR A 239 -0.56 -19.33 -5.56
N THR A 240 -0.37 -20.22 -4.58
CA THR A 240 0.94 -20.81 -4.27
C THR A 240 1.62 -21.40 -5.51
N GLU A 241 0.84 -22.05 -6.39
CA GLU A 241 1.36 -22.62 -7.64
C GLU A 241 1.79 -21.54 -8.65
N ASP A 242 1.04 -20.44 -8.76
CA ASP A 242 1.42 -19.30 -9.61
C ASP A 242 2.72 -18.66 -9.13
N MET A 243 2.88 -18.52 -7.80
CA MET A 243 4.12 -18.02 -7.19
C MET A 243 5.29 -18.98 -7.43
N ARG A 244 5.07 -20.29 -7.35
CA ARG A 244 6.08 -21.32 -7.63
C ARG A 244 6.52 -21.27 -9.10
N GLN A 245 5.58 -21.15 -10.02
CA GLN A 245 5.86 -21.00 -11.45
C GLN A 245 6.59 -19.68 -11.75
N ARG A 246 6.23 -18.60 -11.06
CA ARG A 246 6.88 -17.29 -11.17
C ARG A 246 8.31 -17.31 -10.61
N LEU A 247 8.57 -18.08 -9.55
CA LEU A 247 9.91 -18.35 -9.04
C LEU A 247 10.75 -19.12 -10.04
N ASP A 248 10.21 -20.19 -10.62
CA ASP A 248 10.91 -21.04 -11.59
C ASP A 248 11.24 -20.29 -12.90
N SER A 249 10.34 -19.39 -13.32
CA SER A 249 10.51 -18.53 -14.49
C SER A 249 11.24 -17.21 -14.21
N SER A 250 11.52 -16.86 -12.95
CA SER A 250 12.22 -15.63 -12.59
C SER A 250 13.63 -15.62 -13.16
N ARG A 251 13.99 -14.53 -13.83
CA ARG A 251 15.35 -14.26 -14.31
C ARG A 251 15.78 -12.88 -13.85
N ARG A 252 17.10 -12.66 -13.75
CA ARG A 252 17.66 -11.35 -13.39
C ARG A 252 17.42 -10.36 -14.53
N ALA A 253 16.90 -9.18 -14.21
CA ALA A 253 16.72 -8.13 -15.20
C ALA A 253 18.08 -7.53 -15.61
N HIS A 254 18.15 -6.93 -16.81
CA HIS A 254 19.41 -6.39 -17.34
C HIS A 254 19.95 -5.19 -16.52
N ASN A 255 19.05 -4.48 -15.84
CA ASN A 255 19.33 -3.30 -15.02
C ASN A 255 19.25 -3.58 -13.50
N GLU A 256 19.24 -4.86 -13.10
CA GLU A 256 19.13 -5.29 -11.71
C GLU A 256 20.48 -5.83 -11.23
N THR A 257 20.91 -5.41 -10.05
CA THR A 257 22.13 -5.95 -9.43
C THR A 257 21.91 -7.39 -8.97
N THR A 258 23.00 -8.14 -8.79
CA THR A 258 22.91 -9.52 -8.28
C THR A 258 22.26 -9.57 -6.89
N GLU A 259 22.52 -8.56 -6.05
CA GLU A 259 21.98 -8.46 -4.69
C GLU A 259 20.47 -8.19 -4.70
N GLU A 260 20.01 -7.22 -5.50
CA GLU A 260 18.58 -6.94 -5.68
C GLU A 260 17.82 -8.16 -6.20
N TYR A 261 18.39 -8.86 -7.19
CA TYR A 261 17.83 -10.11 -7.71
C TYR A 261 17.68 -11.17 -6.61
N PHE A 262 18.74 -11.37 -5.82
CA PHE A 262 18.74 -12.35 -4.74
C PHE A 262 17.66 -12.03 -3.71
N PHE A 263 17.60 -10.80 -3.20
CA PHE A 263 16.60 -10.43 -2.21
C PHE A 263 15.18 -10.48 -2.76
N ARG A 264 14.96 -10.12 -4.03
CA ARG A 264 13.67 -10.23 -4.69
C ARG A 264 13.21 -11.69 -4.78
N VAL A 265 14.07 -12.59 -5.25
CA VAL A 265 13.75 -14.03 -5.38
C VAL A 265 13.56 -14.67 -4.00
N CYS A 266 14.36 -14.31 -3.00
CA CYS A 266 14.15 -14.75 -1.62
C CYS A 266 12.80 -14.27 -1.06
N ALA A 267 12.44 -13.00 -1.27
CA ALA A 267 11.15 -12.47 -0.85
C ALA A 267 9.97 -13.17 -1.55
N MET A 268 10.11 -13.50 -2.84
CA MET A 268 9.12 -14.31 -3.56
C MET A 268 9.01 -15.74 -2.99
N GLY A 269 10.15 -16.38 -2.66
CA GLY A 269 10.19 -17.71 -2.05
C GLY A 269 9.53 -17.77 -0.67
N GLN A 270 9.73 -16.74 0.15
CA GLN A 270 9.04 -16.62 1.44
C GLN A 270 7.52 -16.51 1.28
N ARG A 271 7.04 -15.86 0.20
CA ARG A 271 5.60 -15.72 -0.08
C ARG A 271 4.98 -17.03 -0.57
N SER A 272 5.71 -17.88 -1.30
CA SER A 272 5.22 -19.20 -1.75
C SER A 272 5.25 -20.27 -0.66
N CYS A 273 5.98 -20.06 0.43
CA CYS A 273 6.16 -21.02 1.52
C CYS A 273 4.97 -21.07 2.51
N ILE A 274 4.01 -20.14 2.43
CA ILE A 274 3.07 -19.88 3.54
C ILE A 274 1.88 -20.86 3.62
N THR A 275 1.73 -21.82 2.71
CA THR A 275 0.62 -22.81 2.80
C THR A 275 1.11 -24.23 3.04
N TYR A 276 1.62 -24.51 4.24
CA TYR A 276 1.68 -25.86 4.81
C TYR A 276 1.51 -25.78 6.33
N ASP A 277 0.31 -25.48 6.78
CA ASP A 277 -0.13 -25.85 8.14
C ASP A 277 -1.64 -26.12 8.16
N GLU A 278 -2.09 -27.09 7.37
CA GLU A 278 -3.31 -27.84 7.65
C GLU A 278 -3.10 -29.31 7.24
N GLY A 279 -3.08 -30.22 8.22
CA GLY A 279 -3.41 -31.63 8.00
C GLY A 279 -2.27 -32.65 8.12
N PHE A 280 -1.61 -32.75 9.28
CA PHE A 280 -1.06 -34.03 9.75
C PHE A 280 -1.33 -34.19 11.26
N VAL A 281 -2.51 -34.72 11.59
CA VAL A 281 -2.74 -35.61 12.73
C VAL A 281 -3.62 -36.75 12.25
#